data_AF-A0A7V5SK58-F1
#
_entry.id   AF-A0A7V5SK58-F1
#
_cell.length_a   1.000
_cell.length_b   1.000
_cell.length_c   1.000
_cell.angle_alpha   90.00
_cell.angle_beta   90.00
_cell.angle_gamma   90.00
#
_symmetry.space_group_name_H-M   'P 1'
#
loop_
_entity.id
_entity.type
_entity.pdbx_description
1 polymer ?
#
loop_
_entity_poly.entity_id
_entity_poly.type
_entity_poly.pdbx_seq_one_letter_code
_entity_poly.pdbx_strand_id
1 'polypeptide(L)'
;MRWLPWLCCVVLCACTTDWGDAEERFTRAYAEILVVRQTVADSAQAAAQVEQILHRYGYPDEPAFRRQFLEFARRDPALLRRIFDSASARAELLLDSLRRQ
;
A
#
# COMPACT_ATOMS: atom_id res chain seq x y z
N MET A 1 48.37 23.09 -8.91
CA MET A 1 48.44 21.68 -8.46
C MET A 1 47.34 21.44 -7.43
N ARG A 2 46.63 20.31 -7.58
CA ARG A 2 45.66 19.67 -6.64
C ARG A 2 44.25 20.27 -6.65
N TRP A 3 43.32 19.79 -7.49
CA TRP A 3 42.59 18.49 -7.46
C TRP A 3 41.55 18.42 -6.32
N LEU A 4 40.27 18.67 -6.60
CA LEU A 4 39.16 17.68 -6.69
C LEU A 4 37.79 18.36 -6.41
N PRO A 5 36.88 18.45 -7.40
CA PRO A 5 35.49 18.87 -7.22
C PRO A 5 34.66 17.66 -6.78
N TRP A 6 34.62 17.36 -5.49
CA TRP A 6 33.86 16.23 -4.95
C TRP A 6 33.07 16.67 -3.72
N LEU A 7 31.96 17.36 -3.96
CA LEU A 7 30.83 17.45 -3.02
C LEU A 7 29.54 17.18 -3.79
N CYS A 8 29.60 16.09 -4.56
CA CYS A 8 28.45 15.37 -5.06
C CYS A 8 27.80 14.60 -3.89
N CYS A 9 26.47 14.65 -3.84
CA CYS A 9 25.64 13.47 -3.63
C CYS A 9 25.53 12.85 -2.22
N VAL A 10 25.18 13.62 -1.18
CA VAL A 10 24.61 13.01 0.05
C VAL A 10 23.39 13.77 0.58
N VAL A 11 22.46 14.10 -0.30
CA VAL A 11 21.07 14.40 0.11
C VAL A 11 20.13 13.51 -0.68
N LEU A 12 20.42 12.20 -0.66
CA LEU A 12 19.37 11.22 -0.84
C LEU A 12 18.57 11.24 0.46
N CYS A 13 17.59 12.14 0.53
CA CYS A 13 16.43 11.95 1.37
C CYS A 13 15.78 10.64 0.94
N ALA A 14 16.27 9.53 1.49
CA ALA A 14 15.47 8.34 1.60
C ALA A 14 14.25 8.76 2.41
N CYS A 15 13.12 8.97 1.74
CA CYS A 15 11.81 8.99 2.38
C CYS A 15 11.61 7.59 2.96
N THR A 16 12.27 7.30 4.07
CA THR A 16 12.06 6.08 4.83
C THR A 16 10.69 6.29 5.46
N THR A 17 9.66 5.72 4.86
CA THR A 17 8.38 5.58 5.55
C THR A 17 8.70 4.81 6.84
N ASP A 18 8.32 5.38 7.98
CA ASP A 18 8.63 4.89 9.34
C ASP A 18 7.83 3.60 9.69
N TRP A 19 7.63 2.73 8.71
CA TRP A 19 6.89 1.48 8.85
C TRP A 19 7.61 0.32 8.16
N GLY A 20 7.35 -0.90 8.63
CA GLY A 20 8.03 -2.10 8.12
C GLY A 20 7.42 -2.63 6.83
N ASP A 21 8.05 -3.68 6.30
CA ASP A 21 7.63 -4.36 5.08
C ASP A 21 6.21 -4.93 5.18
N ALA A 22 5.81 -5.35 6.39
CA ALA A 22 4.50 -5.93 6.64
C ALA A 22 3.39 -4.88 6.49
N GLU A 23 3.62 -3.68 7.01
CA GLU A 23 2.74 -2.52 6.94
C GLU A 23 2.67 -1.96 5.52
N GLU A 24 3.82 -1.84 4.85
CA GLU A 24 3.89 -1.38 3.45
C GLU A 24 3.15 -2.35 2.51
N ARG A 25 3.36 -3.66 2.68
CA ARG A 25 2.68 -4.70 1.89
C ARG A 25 1.16 -4.67 2.11
N PHE A 26 0.73 -4.60 3.37
CA PHE A 26 -0.69 -4.49 3.70
C PHE A 26 -1.31 -3.23 3.11
N THR A 27 -0.63 -2.09 3.22
CA THR A 27 -1.08 -0.80 2.68
C THR A 27 -1.29 -0.87 1.17
N ARG A 28 -0.34 -1.45 0.43
CA ARG A 28 -0.46 -1.61 -1.03
C ARG A 28 -1.62 -2.52 -1.43
N ALA A 29 -1.74 -3.67 -0.76
CA ALA A 29 -2.85 -4.59 -0.99
C ALA A 29 -4.20 -3.90 -0.73
N TYR A 30 -4.31 -3.17 0.39
CA TYR A 30 -5.53 -2.47 0.75
C TYR A 30 -5.88 -1.36 -0.25
N ALA A 31 -4.88 -0.60 -0.73
CA ALA A 31 -5.08 0.43 -1.74
C ALA A 31 -5.66 -0.14 -3.05
N GLU A 32 -5.10 -1.25 -3.57
CA GLU A 32 -5.64 -1.89 -4.77
C GLU A 32 -7.05 -2.45 -4.55
N ILE A 33 -7.33 -3.01 -3.37
CA ILE A 33 -8.68 -3.48 -3.02
C ILE A 33 -9.68 -2.32 -3.01
N LEU A 34 -9.30 -1.14 -2.50
CA LEU A 34 -10.14 0.06 -2.54
C LEU A 34 -10.44 0.50 -3.97
N VAL A 35 -9.46 0.43 -4.87
CA VAL A 35 -9.66 0.73 -6.30
C VAL A 35 -10.68 -0.24 -6.90
N VAL A 36 -10.48 -1.55 -6.74
CA VAL A 36 -11.41 -2.57 -7.29
C VAL A 36 -12.83 -2.35 -6.79
N ARG A 37 -13.01 -2.09 -5.50
CA ARG A 37 -14.34 -1.85 -4.90
C ARG A 37 -15.01 -0.55 -5.37
N GLN A 38 -14.24 0.41 -5.87
CA GLN A 38 -14.75 1.66 -6.42
C GLN A 38 -15.03 1.58 -7.93
N THR A 39 -14.26 0.78 -8.67
CA THR A 39 -14.34 0.71 -10.14
C THR A 39 -15.18 -0.45 -10.65
N VAL A 40 -15.32 -1.52 -9.87
CA VAL A 40 -16.08 -2.72 -10.25
C VAL A 40 -17.33 -2.79 -9.40
N ALA A 41 -18.49 -2.96 -10.04
CA ALA A 41 -19.74 -3.18 -9.33
C ALA A 41 -19.61 -4.41 -8.42
N ASP A 42 -20.25 -4.35 -7.25
CA ASP A 42 -20.23 -5.44 -6.28
C ASP A 42 -20.77 -6.72 -6.93
N SER A 43 -19.87 -7.68 -7.12
CA SER A 43 -20.09 -8.85 -7.97
C SER A 43 -19.07 -9.94 -7.66
N ALA A 44 -19.36 -11.16 -8.11
CA ALA A 44 -18.40 -12.27 -8.06
C ALA A 44 -17.07 -11.94 -8.76
N GLN A 45 -17.10 -11.08 -9.79
CA GLN A 45 -15.91 -10.61 -10.48
C GLN A 45 -15.05 -9.71 -9.58
N ALA A 46 -15.65 -8.79 -8.83
CA ALA A 46 -14.94 -7.96 -7.87
C ALA A 46 -14.29 -8.82 -6.78
N ALA A 47 -14.99 -9.84 -6.28
CA ALA A 47 -14.46 -10.79 -5.30
C ALA A 47 -13.24 -11.56 -5.84
N ALA A 48 -13.30 -12.06 -7.08
CA ALA A 48 -12.18 -12.76 -7.71
C ALA A 48 -10.96 -11.84 -7.91
N GLN A 49 -11.17 -10.57 -8.24
CA GLN A 49 -10.07 -9.61 -8.34
C GLN A 49 -9.43 -9.32 -6.98
N VAL A 50 -10.22 -9.19 -5.92
CA VAL A 50 -9.70 -9.04 -4.55
C VAL A 50 -8.86 -10.25 -4.16
N GLU A 51 -9.32 -11.46 -4.44
CA GLU A 51 -8.55 -12.68 -4.18
C GLU A 51 -7.20 -12.69 -4.91
N GLN A 52 -7.17 -12.30 -6.19
CA GLN A 52 -5.94 -12.17 -6.96
C GLN A 52 -4.97 -11.13 -6.37
N ILE A 53 -5.49 -9.99 -5.89
CA ILE A 53 -4.69 -8.97 -5.21
C ILE A 53 -4.09 -9.55 -3.93
N LEU A 54 -4.89 -10.21 -3.11
CA LEU A 54 -4.43 -10.83 -1.87
C LEU A 54 -3.27 -11.80 -2.13
N HIS A 55 -3.42 -12.71 -3.10
CA HIS A 55 -2.36 -13.63 -3.48
C HIS A 55 -1.09 -12.94 -3.99
N ARG A 56 -1.23 -11.89 -4.81
CA ARG A 56 -0.09 -11.11 -5.31
C ARG A 56 0.74 -10.50 -4.17
N TYR A 57 0.08 -10.10 -3.09
CA TYR A 57 0.72 -9.57 -1.90
C TYR A 57 1.05 -10.64 -0.84
N GLY A 58 1.04 -11.93 -1.21
CA GLY A 58 1.46 -13.02 -0.32
C GLY A 58 0.45 -13.41 0.75
N TYR A 59 -0.80 -12.98 0.64
CA TYR A 59 -1.89 -13.47 1.48
C TYR A 59 -2.48 -14.73 0.84
N PRO A 60 -2.57 -15.84 1.59
CA PRO A 60 -3.18 -17.07 1.08
C PRO A 60 -4.70 -16.96 0.93
N ASP A 61 -5.36 -16.10 1.73
CA ASP A 61 -6.80 -15.92 1.75
C ASP A 61 -7.18 -14.59 2.45
N GLU A 62 -8.46 -14.20 2.37
CA GLU A 62 -9.00 -13.04 3.09
C GLU A 62 -8.88 -13.18 4.62
N PRO A 63 -9.14 -14.35 5.24
CA PRO A 63 -8.92 -14.53 6.67
C PRO A 63 -7.48 -14.19 7.13
N ALA A 64 -6.45 -14.50 6.34
CA ALA A 64 -5.07 -14.15 6.64
C ALA A 64 -4.85 -12.63 6.61
N PHE A 65 -5.39 -11.97 5.59
CA PHE A 65 -5.37 -10.51 5.50
C PHE A 65 -6.09 -9.86 6.70
N ARG A 66 -7.27 -10.37 7.05
CA ARG A 66 -8.05 -9.91 8.22
C ARG A 66 -7.31 -10.14 9.53
N ARG A 67 -6.59 -11.26 9.69
CA ARG A 67 -5.76 -11.48 10.90
C ARG A 67 -4.69 -10.41 11.04
N GLN A 68 -4.01 -10.04 9.96
CA GLN A 68 -3.00 -8.99 10.01
C GLN A 68 -3.60 -7.60 10.29
N PHE A 69 -4.79 -7.32 9.74
CA PHE A 69 -5.56 -6.12 10.11
C PHE A 69 -5.81 -6.07 11.63
N LEU A 70 -6.29 -7.17 12.22
CA LEU A 70 -6.56 -7.25 13.66
C LEU A 70 -5.27 -7.14 14.49
N GLU A 71 -4.16 -7.67 14.00
CA GLU A 71 -2.85 -7.51 14.63
C GLU A 71 -2.44 -6.03 14.69
N PHE A 72 -2.53 -5.32 13.57
CA PHE A 72 -2.23 -3.89 13.51
C PHE A 72 -3.17 -3.07 14.39
N ALA A 73 -4.46 -3.37 14.37
CA ALA A 73 -5.46 -2.72 15.21
C ALA A 73 -5.16 -2.88 16.71
N ARG A 74 -4.67 -4.06 17.13
CA ARG A 74 -4.32 -4.35 18.52
C ARG A 74 -2.98 -3.74 18.93
N ARG A 75 -2.00 -3.74 18.03
CA ARG A 75 -0.64 -3.25 18.32
C ARG A 75 -0.62 -1.74 18.51
N ASP A 76 -1.19 -1.00 17.55
CA ASP A 76 -1.20 0.46 17.58
C ASP A 76 -2.34 1.01 16.70
N PRO A 77 -3.41 1.55 17.30
CA PRO A 77 -4.49 2.19 16.54
C PRO A 77 -4.03 3.38 15.68
N ALA A 78 -3.01 4.12 16.11
CA ALA A 78 -2.47 5.24 15.35
C ALA A 78 -1.74 4.77 14.10
N LEU A 79 -1.04 3.63 14.18
CA LEU A 79 -0.47 2.99 13.00
C LEU A 79 -1.56 2.58 12.00
N LEU A 80 -2.62 1.93 12.46
CA LEU A 80 -3.70 1.50 11.58
C LEU A 80 -4.33 2.70 10.86
N ARG A 81 -4.51 3.82 11.57
CA ARG A 81 -4.93 5.09 10.97
C ARG A 81 -3.99 5.54 9.84
N ARG A 82 -2.68 5.55 10.08
CA ARG A 82 -1.66 5.91 9.07
C ARG A 82 -1.69 4.98 7.86
N ILE A 83 -1.87 3.68 8.07
CA ILE A 83 -2.03 2.67 7.01
C ILE A 83 -3.23 3.02 6.12
N PHE A 84 -4.37 3.34 6.72
CA PHE A 84 -5.58 3.68 5.97
C PHE A 84 -5.50 5.03 5.26
N ASP A 85 -4.96 6.05 5.90
CA ASP A 85 -4.76 7.36 5.28
C ASP A 85 -3.82 7.24 4.05
N SER A 86 -2.72 6.49 4.20
CA SER A 86 -1.78 6.22 3.11
C SER A 86 -2.37 5.35 2.00
N ALA A 87 -3.11 4.29 2.34
CA ALA A 87 -3.77 3.44 1.35
C ALA A 87 -4.84 4.21 0.56
N SER A 88 -5.58 5.11 1.22
CA SER A 88 -6.59 5.96 0.57
C SER A 88 -5.93 6.94 -0.40
N ALA A 89 -4.87 7.64 0.03
CA ALA A 89 -4.12 8.54 -0.86
C ALA A 89 -3.54 7.81 -2.07
N ARG A 90 -3.03 6.58 -1.89
CA ARG A 90 -2.55 5.74 -2.99
C ARG A 90 -3.67 5.30 -3.93
N ALA A 91 -4.83 4.92 -3.39
CA ALA A 91 -6.00 4.55 -4.19
C ALA A 91 -6.49 5.73 -5.04
N GLU A 92 -6.51 6.95 -4.50
CA GLU A 92 -6.86 8.16 -5.26
C GLU A 92 -5.91 8.38 -6.45
N LEU A 93 -4.59 8.28 -6.24
CA LEU A 93 -3.61 8.40 -7.32
C LEU A 93 -3.79 7.32 -8.39
N LEU A 94 -4.11 6.09 -7.99
CA LEU A 94 -4.38 4.99 -8.92
C LEU A 94 -5.65 5.27 -9.74
N LEU A 95 -6.74 5.70 -9.08
CA LEU A 95 -7.99 6.06 -9.75
C LEU A 95 -7.80 7.22 -10.73
N ASP A 96 -7.03 8.24 -10.36
CA ASP A 96 -6.71 9.36 -11.24
C ASP A 96 -5.87 8.93 -12.45
N SER A 97 -5.00 7.93 -12.29
CA SER A 97 -4.27 7.36 -13.42
C SER A 97 -5.20 6.60 -14.38
N LEU A 98 -6.18 5.84 -13.86
CA LEU A 98 -7.19 5.15 -14.66
C LEU A 98 -8.11 6.12 -15.40
N ARG A 99 -8.48 7.26 -14.80
CA ARG A 99 -9.33 8.28 -15.43
C ARG A 99 -8.66 9.02 -16.59
N ARG A 100 -7.32 9.06 -16.61
CA ARG A 100 -6.52 9.74 -17.63
C ARG A 100 -6.18 8.85 -18.83
N GLN A 101 -6.51 7.56 -18.75
CA GLN A 101 -6.38 6.60 -19.86
C GLN A 101 -7.67 6.58 -20.69
#